data_AF-A0A9Q3ER84-F1
#
_entry.id   AF-A0A9Q3ER84-F1
#
_cell.length_a   1.000
_cell.length_b   1.000
_cell.length_c   1.000
_cell.angle_alpha   90.00
_cell.angle_beta   90.00
_cell.angle_gamma   90.00
#
_symmetry.space_group_name_H-M   'P 1'
#
loop_
_entity.id
_entity.type
_entity.pdbx_description
1 polymer ?
#
loop_
_entity_poly.entity_id
_entity_poly.type
_entity_poly.pdbx_seq_one_letter_code
_entity_poly.pdbx_strand_id
1 'polypeptide(L)'
;MGQLTQAVSPRDTSRAPEFKTPSMKEPYSFDGTKVYKLRGFIQSCKLIFHDDPENLFSDRNKVLYSTSFLTGRAGKWIEIYLSNISNEDPSCLLNSWQLFETHLFTLFVDPNEVR
;
A
#
# COMPACT_ATOMS: atom_id res chain seq x y z
N MET A 1 16.58 68.56 -13.18
CA MET A 1 17.37 68.12 -12.02
C MET A 1 16.38 67.59 -10.99
N GLY A 2 16.17 66.32 -10.68
CA GLY A 2 16.68 65.02 -11.13
C GLY A 2 15.69 63.96 -10.62
N GLN A 3 15.65 62.80 -11.27
CA GLN A 3 14.90 61.61 -10.83
C GLN A 3 15.47 61.07 -9.51
N LEU A 4 14.67 60.35 -8.72
CA LEU A 4 15.14 59.22 -7.91
C LEU A 4 13.96 58.23 -7.69
N THR A 5 14.05 57.13 -8.42
CA THR A 5 13.32 55.87 -8.25
C THR A 5 13.73 55.19 -6.94
N GLN A 6 12.81 54.51 -6.26
CA GLN A 6 13.18 53.47 -5.30
C GLN A 6 12.33 52.22 -5.53
N ALA A 7 13.03 51.15 -5.93
CA ALA A 7 12.48 49.83 -6.17
C ALA A 7 12.16 49.14 -4.85
N VAL A 8 10.98 48.51 -4.76
CA VAL A 8 10.64 47.61 -3.65
C VAL A 8 11.27 46.25 -3.93
N SER A 9 12.12 45.79 -3.01
CA SER A 9 12.82 44.50 -3.10
C SER A 9 11.83 43.34 -2.94
N PRO A 10 11.91 42.26 -3.73
CA PRO A 10 11.11 41.08 -3.48
C PRO A 10 11.56 40.45 -2.16
N ARG A 11 10.59 40.18 -1.29
CA ARG A 11 10.80 39.44 -0.04
C ARG A 11 11.24 38.03 -0.41
N ASP A 12 12.47 37.68 -0.04
CA ASP A 12 12.93 36.30 0.04
C ASP A 12 12.06 35.60 1.10
N THR A 13 10.92 35.04 0.70
CA THR A 13 10.29 33.96 1.44
C THR A 13 11.23 32.77 1.35
N SER A 14 12.16 32.71 2.30
CA SER A 14 12.95 31.53 2.60
C SER A 14 11.97 30.36 2.78
N ARG A 15 11.83 29.57 1.71
CA ARG A 15 11.03 28.36 1.69
C ARG A 15 11.67 27.43 2.72
N ALA A 16 11.00 27.25 3.86
CA ALA A 16 11.39 26.26 4.84
C ALA A 16 11.64 24.94 4.09
N PRO A 17 12.71 24.20 4.43
CA PRO A 17 12.98 22.94 3.76
C PRO A 17 11.73 22.07 3.91
N GLU A 18 11.11 21.72 2.78
CA GLU A 18 10.00 20.77 2.78
C GLU A 18 10.53 19.51 3.46
N PHE A 19 9.93 19.17 4.60
CA PHE A 19 10.17 17.90 5.23
C PHE A 19 9.61 16.84 4.27
N LYS A 20 10.48 16.31 3.41
CA LYS A 20 10.15 15.17 2.57
C LYS A 20 10.20 13.95 3.47
N THR A 21 9.05 13.35 3.71
CA THR A 21 9.01 12.02 4.31
C THR A 21 9.89 11.10 3.46
N PRO A 22 10.79 10.31 4.07
CA PRO A 22 11.54 9.32 3.32
C PRO A 22 10.55 8.35 2.69
N SER A 23 10.73 8.06 1.40
CA SER A 23 9.90 7.09 0.68
C SER A 23 9.83 5.80 1.49
N MET A 24 8.61 5.32 1.75
CA MET A 24 8.42 4.11 2.53
C MET A 24 9.02 2.89 1.84
N LYS A 25 9.62 2.02 2.65
CA LYS A 25 10.19 0.76 2.18
C LYS A 25 9.06 -0.18 1.73
N GLU A 26 9.24 -0.80 0.56
CA GLU A 26 8.32 -1.81 0.03
C GLU A 26 8.05 -2.95 1.03
N PRO A 27 6.86 -3.58 0.98
CA PRO A 27 6.55 -4.76 1.77
C PRO A 27 7.53 -5.91 1.55
N TYR A 28 7.77 -6.69 2.59
CA TYR A 28 8.47 -7.98 2.44
C TYR A 28 7.55 -9.00 1.78
N SER A 29 8.09 -9.85 0.92
CA SER A 29 7.31 -10.93 0.31
C SER A 29 6.78 -11.91 1.35
N PHE A 30 5.51 -12.34 1.18
CA PHE A 30 4.87 -13.33 2.02
C PHE A 30 4.62 -14.62 1.23
N ASP A 31 5.17 -15.74 1.71
CA ASP A 31 5.13 -17.03 1.00
C ASP A 31 4.01 -17.98 1.47
N GLY A 32 3.27 -17.60 2.51
CA GLY A 32 2.24 -18.44 3.12
C GLY A 32 2.75 -19.50 4.09
N THR A 33 4.00 -19.43 4.56
CA THR A 33 4.58 -20.46 5.47
C THR A 33 4.59 -20.06 6.94
N LYS A 34 4.87 -18.79 7.26
CA LYS A 34 5.07 -18.32 8.63
C LYS A 34 4.01 -17.31 9.03
N VAL A 35 3.08 -17.73 9.88
CA VAL A 35 1.94 -16.94 10.36
C VAL A 35 2.36 -15.59 10.94
N TYR A 36 3.41 -15.57 11.77
CA TYR A 36 3.91 -14.34 12.39
C TYR A 36 4.41 -13.29 11.36
N LYS A 37 4.77 -13.70 10.14
CA LYS A 37 5.14 -12.78 9.06
C LYS A 37 3.94 -12.15 8.37
N LEU A 38 2.77 -12.80 8.39
CA LEU A 38 1.56 -12.28 7.74
C LEU A 38 1.14 -10.94 8.34
N ARG A 39 1.16 -10.81 9.67
CA ARG A 39 0.83 -9.54 10.33
C ARG A 39 1.78 -8.42 9.90
N GLY A 40 3.09 -8.69 9.88
CA GLY A 40 4.09 -7.71 9.43
C GLY A 40 3.88 -7.28 7.97
N PHE A 41 3.60 -8.24 7.10
CA PHE A 41 3.26 -7.98 5.70
C PHE A 41 2.04 -7.05 5.55
N ILE A 42 0.91 -7.41 6.17
CA ILE A 42 -0.33 -6.62 6.11
C ILE A 42 -0.12 -5.20 6.66
N GLN A 43 0.59 -5.07 7.77
CA GLN A 43 0.89 -3.74 8.35
C GLN A 43 1.77 -2.91 7.41
N SER A 44 2.77 -3.51 6.75
CA SER A 44 3.59 -2.79 5.77
C SER A 44 2.77 -2.32 4.56
N CYS A 45 1.83 -3.14 4.05
CA CYS A 45 0.93 -2.71 2.98
C CYS A 45 0.06 -1.51 3.40
N LYS A 46 -0.57 -1.59 4.59
CA LYS A 46 -1.42 -0.51 5.11
C LYS A 46 -0.67 0.80 5.28
N LEU A 47 0.60 0.70 5.68
CA LEU A 47 1.46 1.86 5.84
C LEU A 47 1.74 2.53 4.48
N ILE A 48 2.03 1.75 3.43
CA ILE A 48 2.19 2.25 2.05
C ILE A 48 0.89 2.89 1.53
N PHE A 49 -0.27 2.28 1.79
CA PHE A 49 -1.56 2.82 1.33
C PHE A 49 -1.88 4.19 1.94
N HIS A 50 -1.42 4.40 3.17
CA HIS A 50 -1.59 5.67 3.86
C HIS A 50 -0.63 6.74 3.31
N ASP A 51 0.58 6.35 2.87
CA ASP A 51 1.59 7.27 2.33
C ASP A 51 1.32 7.65 0.87
N ASP A 52 0.71 6.75 0.09
CA ASP A 52 0.38 6.95 -1.32
C ASP A 52 -1.14 6.84 -1.60
N PRO A 53 -1.97 7.75 -1.06
CA PRO A 53 -3.41 7.71 -1.25
C PRO A 53 -3.82 8.00 -2.70
N GLU A 54 -2.98 8.64 -3.52
CA GLU A 54 -3.31 8.97 -4.92
C GLU A 54 -3.30 7.72 -5.81
N ASN A 55 -2.31 6.84 -5.67
CA ASN A 55 -2.24 5.62 -6.49
C ASN A 55 -3.02 4.45 -5.88
N LEU A 56 -3.15 4.41 -4.55
CA LEU A 56 -3.74 3.28 -3.81
C LEU A 56 -5.07 3.65 -3.14
N PHE A 57 -5.83 4.57 -3.74
CA PHE A 57 -7.15 4.97 -3.24
C PHE A 57 -8.17 3.81 -3.28
N SER A 58 -8.15 3.01 -4.35
CA SER A 58 -9.13 1.95 -4.57
C SER A 58 -8.71 0.65 -3.89
N ASP A 59 -9.68 -0.07 -3.34
CA ASP A 59 -9.43 -1.38 -2.73
C ASP A 59 -8.84 -2.37 -3.73
N ARG A 60 -9.24 -2.28 -4.99
CA ARG A 60 -8.66 -3.08 -6.06
C ARG A 60 -7.18 -2.83 -6.25
N ASN A 61 -6.74 -1.57 -6.28
CA ASN A 61 -5.32 -1.23 -6.41
C ASN A 61 -4.53 -1.72 -5.18
N LYS A 62 -5.08 -1.57 -3.97
CA LYS A 62 -4.47 -2.08 -2.72
C LYS A 62 -4.27 -3.60 -2.76
N VAL A 63 -5.29 -4.33 -3.20
CA VAL A 63 -5.22 -5.79 -3.33
C VAL A 63 -4.18 -6.15 -4.38
N LEU A 64 -4.29 -5.65 -5.62
CA LEU A 64 -3.34 -5.95 -6.71
C LEU A 64 -1.89 -5.64 -6.32
N TYR A 65 -1.64 -4.48 -5.73
CA TYR A 65 -0.32 -4.13 -5.19
C TYR A 65 0.17 -5.19 -4.21
N SER A 66 -0.64 -5.55 -3.22
CA SER A 66 -0.27 -6.57 -2.22
C SER A 66 -0.05 -7.94 -2.82
N THR A 67 -0.85 -8.34 -3.82
CA THR A 67 -0.70 -9.63 -4.50
C THR A 67 0.65 -9.80 -5.19
N SER A 68 1.28 -8.70 -5.64
CA SER A 68 2.59 -8.72 -6.29
C SER A 68 3.73 -9.16 -5.36
N PHE A 69 3.52 -9.06 -4.04
CA PHE A 69 4.45 -9.50 -3.00
C PHE A 69 4.11 -10.88 -2.44
N LEU A 70 3.03 -11.52 -2.91
CA LEU A 70 2.71 -12.90 -2.53
C LEU A 70 3.56 -13.87 -3.34
N THR A 71 4.16 -14.83 -2.65
CA THR A 71 5.02 -15.84 -3.26
C THR A 71 4.65 -17.23 -2.73
N GLY A 72 5.32 -18.29 -3.20
CA GLY A 72 5.16 -19.63 -2.64
C GLY A 72 3.71 -20.12 -2.63
N ARG A 73 3.23 -20.54 -1.45
CA ARG A 73 1.86 -21.04 -1.27
C ARG A 73 0.83 -19.93 -1.41
N ALA A 74 1.12 -18.73 -0.88
CA ALA A 74 0.23 -17.58 -0.97
C ALA A 74 0.08 -17.08 -2.42
N GLY A 75 1.18 -17.07 -3.19
CA GLY A 75 1.18 -16.76 -4.62
C GLY A 75 0.29 -17.72 -5.41
N LYS A 76 0.48 -19.03 -5.25
CA LYS A 76 -0.35 -20.04 -5.93
C LYS A 76 -1.84 -19.93 -5.60
N TRP A 77 -2.18 -19.55 -4.37
CA TRP A 77 -3.57 -19.34 -3.98
C TRP A 77 -4.19 -18.14 -4.71
N ILE A 78 -3.46 -17.03 -4.82
CA ILE A 78 -4.00 -15.80 -5.42
C ILE A 78 -4.10 -15.86 -6.95
N GLU A 79 -3.30 -16.71 -7.60
CA GLU A 79 -3.31 -16.94 -9.07
C GLU A 79 -4.71 -17.29 -9.61
N ILE A 80 -5.52 -18.02 -8.85
CA ILE A 80 -6.90 -18.40 -9.24
C ILE A 80 -7.77 -17.15 -9.44
N TYR A 81 -7.59 -16.15 -8.58
CA TYR A 81 -8.33 -14.88 -8.67
C TYR A 81 -7.74 -13.98 -9.75
N LEU A 82 -6.41 -13.92 -9.87
CA LEU A 82 -5.72 -13.15 -10.91
C LEU A 82 -6.04 -13.65 -12.33
N SER A 83 -6.36 -14.93 -12.48
CA SER A 83 -6.84 -15.49 -13.76
C SER A 83 -8.13 -14.83 -14.26
N ASN A 84 -8.90 -14.24 -13.35
CA ASN A 84 -10.09 -13.45 -13.67
C ASN A 84 -9.92 -12.00 -13.18
N ILE A 85 -8.76 -11.41 -13.48
CA ILE A 85 -8.45 -10.04 -13.03
C ILE A 85 -9.50 -9.04 -13.51
N SER A 86 -10.06 -9.18 -14.71
CA SER A 86 -11.08 -8.26 -15.25
C SER A 86 -12.46 -8.36 -14.57
N ASN A 87 -12.63 -9.21 -13.55
CA ASN A 87 -13.88 -9.29 -12.81
C ASN A 87 -14.12 -8.00 -12.00
N GLU A 88 -15.26 -7.36 -12.23
CA GLU A 88 -15.68 -6.13 -11.56
C GLU A 88 -16.70 -6.37 -10.43
N ASP A 89 -17.08 -7.63 -10.16
CA ASP A 89 -17.99 -7.97 -9.05
C ASP A 89 -17.43 -7.44 -7.71
N PRO A 90 -18.17 -6.60 -6.97
CA PRO A 90 -17.75 -6.11 -5.65
C PRO A 90 -17.47 -7.21 -4.63
N SER A 91 -18.10 -8.37 -4.81
CA SER A 91 -17.91 -9.57 -3.98
C SER A 91 -16.64 -10.34 -4.33
N CYS A 92 -15.97 -9.98 -5.43
CA CYS A 92 -14.70 -10.57 -5.81
C CYS A 92 -13.60 -10.18 -4.82
N LEU A 93 -12.77 -11.16 -4.44
CA LEU A 93 -11.61 -10.97 -3.57
C LEU A 93 -10.71 -9.82 -4.03
N LEU A 94 -10.52 -9.66 -5.34
CA LEU A 94 -9.65 -8.63 -5.92
C LEU A 94 -10.20 -7.22 -5.77
N ASN A 95 -11.49 -7.05 -5.49
CA ASN A 95 -12.16 -5.75 -5.44
C ASN A 95 -12.44 -5.27 -4.01
N SER A 96 -12.07 -6.05 -2.98
CA SER A 96 -12.29 -5.70 -1.58
C SER A 96 -11.05 -6.02 -0.74
N TRP A 97 -10.44 -4.98 -0.17
CA TRP A 97 -9.30 -5.15 0.73
C TRP A 97 -9.68 -5.99 1.96
N GLN A 98 -10.89 -5.77 2.48
CA GLN A 98 -11.40 -6.48 3.65
C GLN A 98 -11.55 -7.99 3.39
N LEU A 99 -12.10 -8.38 2.24
CA LEU A 99 -12.23 -9.80 1.87
C LEU A 99 -10.85 -10.44 1.68
N PHE A 100 -9.94 -9.74 0.99
CA PHE A 100 -8.56 -10.18 0.80
C PHE A 100 -7.84 -10.44 2.13
N GLU A 101 -7.88 -9.47 3.06
CA GLU A 101 -7.27 -9.59 4.38
C GLU A 101 -7.90 -10.75 5.16
N THR A 102 -9.24 -10.84 5.18
CA THR A 102 -9.97 -11.91 5.88
C THR A 102 -9.57 -13.29 5.38
N HIS A 103 -9.51 -13.49 4.06
CA HIS A 103 -9.12 -14.78 3.47
C HIS A 103 -7.66 -15.11 3.76
N LEU A 104 -6.74 -14.13 3.67
CA LEU A 104 -5.34 -14.35 4.04
C LEU A 104 -5.21 -14.83 5.49
N PHE A 105 -5.90 -14.18 6.43
CA PHE A 105 -5.86 -14.60 7.82
C PHE A 105 -6.53 -15.96 8.03
N THR A 106 -7.62 -16.25 7.33
CA THR A 106 -8.34 -17.53 7.47
C THR A 106 -7.53 -18.71 6.95
N LEU A 107 -6.79 -18.52 5.86
CA LEU A 107 -6.04 -19.59 5.19
C LEU A 107 -4.65 -19.82 5.77
N PHE A 108 -4.01 -18.76 6.28
CA PHE A 108 -2.61 -18.79 6.68
C PHE A 108 -2.39 -18.50 8.17
N VAL A 109 -3.45 -18.37 8.98
CA VAL A 109 -3.35 -18.40 10.44
C VAL A 109 -4.01 -19.67 10.93
N ASP A 110 -3.26 -20.47 11.69
CA ASP A 110 -3.84 -21.63 12.37
C ASP A 110 -4.76 -21.13 13.50
N PRO A 111 -6.00 -21.63 13.64
CA PRO A 111 -6.88 -21.29 14.75
C PRO A 111 -6.22 -21.49 16.13
N ASN A 112 -5.23 -22.37 16.22
CA ASN A 112 -4.54 -22.70 17.47
C ASN A 112 -3.33 -21.81 17.78
N GLU A 113 -2.88 -20.96 16.85
CA GLU A 113 -1.73 -20.06 17.03
C GLU A 113 -2.10 -18.68 17.62
N VAL A 114 -3.38 -18.44 17.92
CA VAL A 114 -3.86 -17.18 18.56
C VAL A 114 -3.79 -17.25 20.10
N ARG A 115 -2.95 -18.12 20.67
CA ARG A 115 -2.79 -18.28 22.12
C ARG A 115 -1.56 -17.58 22.68
#